data_AF-A0A9Q4D880-F1
#
_entry.id   AF-A0A9Q4D880-F1
#
_cell.length_a   1.000
_cell.length_b   1.000
_cell.length_c   1.000
_cell.angle_alpha   90.00
_cell.angle_beta   90.00
_cell.angle_gamma   90.00
#
_symmetry.space_group_name_H-M   'P 1'
#
loop_
_entity.id
_entity.type
_entity.pdbx_description
1 polymer ?
#
loop_
_entity_poly.entity_id
_entity_poly.type
_entity_poly.pdbx_seq_one_letter_code
_entity_poly.pdbx_strand_id
1 'polypeptide(L)'
;MLIPIIVDIVAVFIIVFADLYRQHYKKLSFNTIIISMAVTGLINLLFINKYNFITITTVAMLLIWAVLQFYVDRRNGHALIHTQRFIAIIFAFVMSLSTLLTYKMSEASYYMSLPYLAPTVFLIGGIVLFVSTFQYSERKKVKPIHQLSYPMTVGEIIMVLSFAVMTILTPVWYVLLIINLLFCVFIVWSKLFFSKND
;
A
#
# COMPACT_ATOMS: atom_id res chain seq x y z
N MET A 1 -3.37 -21.15 -13.68
CA MET A 1 -2.69 -19.85 -13.43
C MET A 1 -3.55 -18.65 -13.81
N LEU A 2 -4.33 -18.74 -14.91
CA LEU A 2 -5.13 -17.65 -15.48
C LEU A 2 -6.32 -17.20 -14.61
N ILE A 3 -7.01 -18.13 -13.94
CA ILE A 3 -8.23 -17.81 -13.16
C ILE A 3 -7.97 -16.79 -12.03
N PRO A 4 -7.01 -16.97 -11.11
CA PRO A 4 -6.75 -15.95 -10.08
C PRO A 4 -6.35 -14.59 -10.64
N ILE A 5 -5.63 -14.57 -11.78
CA ILE A 5 -5.24 -13.33 -12.47
C ILE A 5 -6.49 -12.61 -13.00
N ILE A 6 -7.42 -13.34 -13.64
CA ILE A 6 -8.68 -12.77 -14.13
C ILE A 6 -9.49 -12.22 -12.96
N VAL A 7 -9.57 -12.95 -11.86
CA VAL A 7 -10.31 -12.52 -10.66
C VAL A 7 -9.71 -11.22 -10.10
N ASP A 8 -8.38 -11.12 -9.97
CA ASP A 8 -7.71 -9.88 -9.56
C ASP A 8 -8.02 -8.72 -10.50
N ILE A 9 -7.93 -8.94 -11.81
CA ILE A 9 -8.21 -7.91 -12.81
C ILE A 9 -9.64 -7.39 -12.66
N VAL A 10 -10.61 -8.30 -12.56
CA VAL A 10 -12.03 -7.95 -12.41
C VAL A 10 -12.27 -7.22 -11.08
N ALA A 11 -11.69 -7.69 -9.98
CA ALA A 11 -11.85 -7.05 -8.67
C ALA A 11 -11.28 -5.63 -8.64
N VAL A 12 -10.06 -5.43 -9.16
CA VAL A 12 -9.44 -4.09 -9.28
C VAL A 12 -10.30 -3.20 -10.16
N PHE A 13 -10.77 -3.72 -11.30
CA PHE A 13 -11.61 -2.96 -12.23
C PHE A 13 -12.90 -2.48 -11.55
N ILE A 14 -13.62 -3.36 -10.85
CA ILE A 14 -14.85 -3.00 -10.14
C ILE A 14 -14.58 -1.90 -9.11
N ILE A 15 -13.54 -2.03 -8.29
CA ILE A 15 -13.22 -1.08 -7.22
C ILE A 15 -12.83 0.29 -7.79
N VAL A 16 -11.94 0.30 -8.79
CA VAL A 16 -11.46 1.52 -9.44
C VAL A 16 -12.59 2.23 -10.18
N PHE A 17 -13.40 1.50 -10.96
CA PHE A 17 -14.50 2.11 -11.71
C PHE A 17 -15.63 2.61 -10.79
N ALA A 18 -15.90 1.92 -9.68
CA ALA A 18 -16.86 2.39 -8.69
C ALA A 18 -16.43 3.74 -8.09
N ASP A 19 -15.15 3.90 -7.74
CA ASP A 19 -14.63 5.16 -7.22
C ASP A 19 -14.62 6.26 -8.29
N LEU A 20 -14.19 5.95 -9.51
CA LEU A 20 -14.25 6.90 -10.63
C LEU A 20 -15.69 7.37 -10.88
N TYR A 21 -16.67 6.46 -10.88
CA TYR A 21 -18.07 6.80 -11.06
C TYR A 21 -18.56 7.74 -9.95
N ARG A 22 -18.24 7.41 -8.68
CA ARG A 22 -18.55 8.26 -7.51
C ARG A 22 -17.92 9.65 -7.60
N GLN A 23 -16.74 9.78 -8.18
CA GLN A 23 -16.00 11.04 -8.31
C GLN A 23 -16.24 11.74 -9.67
N HIS A 24 -17.29 11.37 -10.40
CA HIS A 24 -17.64 11.88 -11.73
C HIS A 24 -16.46 11.83 -12.73
N TYR A 25 -15.64 10.79 -12.65
CA TYR A 25 -14.46 10.52 -13.48
C TYR A 25 -13.37 11.60 -13.42
N LYS A 26 -13.46 12.58 -12.53
CA LYS A 26 -12.51 13.70 -12.47
C LYS A 26 -11.28 13.40 -11.63
N LYS A 27 -11.39 12.49 -10.68
CA LYS A 27 -10.38 12.22 -9.65
C LYS A 27 -10.41 10.73 -9.29
N LEU A 28 -9.30 10.23 -8.75
CA LEU A 28 -9.20 8.89 -8.15
C LEU A 28 -8.67 9.04 -6.74
N SER A 29 -9.29 8.38 -5.76
CA SER A 29 -8.74 8.38 -4.40
C SER A 29 -7.53 7.45 -4.30
N PHE A 30 -6.48 7.88 -3.59
CA PHE A 30 -5.37 7.00 -3.24
C PHE A 30 -5.83 5.78 -2.42
N ASN A 31 -6.85 5.98 -1.57
CA ASN A 31 -7.47 4.91 -0.79
C ASN A 31 -8.04 3.80 -1.69
N THR A 32 -8.49 4.13 -2.90
CA THR A 32 -9.00 3.14 -3.87
C THR A 32 -7.93 2.14 -4.29
N ILE A 33 -6.68 2.59 -4.43
CA ILE A 33 -5.53 1.72 -4.76
C ILE A 33 -5.27 0.76 -3.59
N ILE A 34 -5.25 1.28 -2.36
CA ILE A 34 -4.98 0.48 -1.16
C ILE A 34 -6.12 -0.52 -0.91
N ILE A 35 -7.38 -0.08 -1.07
CA ILE A 35 -8.56 -0.95 -0.97
C ILE A 35 -8.52 -2.05 -2.03
N SER A 36 -8.16 -1.72 -3.28
CA SER A 36 -8.06 -2.75 -4.33
C SER A 36 -6.99 -3.79 -3.99
N MET A 37 -5.85 -3.37 -3.44
CA MET A 37 -4.80 -4.29 -2.98
C MET A 37 -5.26 -5.14 -1.79
N ALA A 38 -5.97 -4.56 -0.82
CA ALA A 38 -6.45 -5.28 0.37
C ALA A 38 -7.52 -6.32 0.02
N VAL A 39 -8.49 -5.96 -0.83
CA VAL A 39 -9.56 -6.88 -1.27
C VAL A 39 -8.99 -8.00 -2.12
N THR A 40 -8.12 -7.69 -3.10
CA THR A 40 -7.48 -8.73 -3.92
C THR A 40 -6.56 -9.62 -3.09
N GLY A 41 -5.81 -9.06 -2.13
CA GLY A 41 -5.03 -9.82 -1.16
C GLY A 41 -5.88 -10.82 -0.38
N LEU A 42 -7.03 -10.41 0.14
CA LEU A 42 -7.98 -11.32 0.81
C LEU A 42 -8.50 -12.42 -0.10
N ILE A 43 -8.94 -12.07 -1.32
CA ILE A 43 -9.41 -13.04 -2.31
C ILE A 43 -8.30 -14.05 -2.61
N ASN A 44 -7.09 -13.57 -2.86
CA ASN A 44 -5.94 -14.41 -3.21
C ASN A 44 -5.53 -15.35 -2.07
N LEU A 45 -5.64 -14.93 -0.81
CA LEU A 45 -5.42 -15.80 0.33
C LEU A 45 -6.36 -17.02 0.31
N LEU A 46 -7.65 -16.77 0.04
CA LEU A 46 -8.67 -17.82 -0.04
C LEU A 46 -8.49 -18.71 -1.28
N PHE A 47 -8.16 -18.14 -2.44
CA PHE A 47 -7.99 -18.89 -3.69
C PHE A 47 -6.72 -19.74 -3.73
N ILE A 48 -5.59 -19.22 -3.24
CA ILE A 48 -4.31 -19.93 -3.25
C ILE A 48 -4.25 -20.98 -2.13
N ASN A 49 -5.02 -20.77 -1.05
CA ASN A 49 -5.14 -21.69 0.08
C ASN A 49 -3.78 -22.04 0.73
N LYS A 50 -2.84 -21.10 0.70
CA LYS A 50 -1.53 -21.19 1.39
C LYS A 50 -1.55 -20.23 2.57
N TYR A 51 -1.49 -20.78 3.78
CA TYR A 51 -1.55 -20.04 5.03
C TYR A 51 -0.21 -20.10 5.75
N ASN A 52 0.72 -19.28 5.30
CA ASN A 52 2.03 -19.12 5.93
C ASN A 52 2.20 -17.69 6.44
N PHE A 53 3.33 -17.44 7.10
CA PHE A 53 3.62 -16.13 7.67
C PHE A 53 3.53 -15.01 6.63
N ILE A 54 4.12 -15.18 5.44
CA ILE A 54 4.14 -14.16 4.39
C ILE A 54 2.72 -13.81 3.95
N THR A 55 1.90 -14.81 3.63
CA THR A 55 0.54 -14.62 3.11
C THR A 55 -0.38 -13.96 4.15
N ILE A 56 -0.46 -14.52 5.35
CA ILE A 56 -1.31 -14.01 6.45
C ILE A 56 -0.89 -12.58 6.83
N THR A 57 0.42 -12.37 7.02
CA THR A 57 0.95 -11.09 7.48
C THR A 57 0.81 -10.01 6.42
N THR A 58 1.01 -10.34 5.14
CA THR A 58 0.78 -9.39 4.04
C THR A 58 -0.68 -8.96 3.98
N VAL A 59 -1.65 -9.90 4.09
CA VAL A 59 -3.08 -9.54 4.16
C VAL A 59 -3.36 -8.64 5.35
N ALA A 60 -2.84 -8.99 6.54
CA ALA A 60 -3.04 -8.19 7.74
C ALA A 60 -2.49 -6.76 7.59
N MET A 61 -1.28 -6.62 7.04
CA MET A 61 -0.66 -5.32 6.75
C MET A 61 -1.51 -4.51 5.76
N LEU A 62 -2.01 -5.12 4.67
CA LEU A 62 -2.88 -4.44 3.71
C LEU A 62 -4.19 -3.97 4.33
N LEU A 63 -4.82 -4.78 5.19
CA LEU A 63 -6.05 -4.40 5.89
C LEU A 63 -5.81 -3.27 6.89
N ILE A 64 -4.74 -3.35 7.69
CA ILE A 64 -4.36 -2.30 8.62
C ILE A 64 -4.08 -1.00 7.86
N TRP A 65 -3.38 -1.08 6.72
CA TRP A 65 -3.09 0.07 5.89
C TRP A 65 -4.37 0.69 5.31
N ALA A 66 -5.31 -0.11 4.80
CA ALA A 66 -6.59 0.40 4.32
C ALA A 66 -7.38 1.14 5.40
N VAL A 67 -7.43 0.60 6.62
CA VAL A 67 -8.08 1.25 7.77
C VAL A 67 -7.36 2.55 8.15
N LEU A 68 -6.02 2.52 8.21
CA LEU A 68 -5.22 3.68 8.54
C LEU A 68 -5.39 4.79 7.49
N GLN A 69 -5.44 4.44 6.20
CA GLN A 69 -5.66 5.39 5.13
C GLN A 69 -7.04 6.04 5.21
N PHE A 70 -8.09 5.24 5.51
CA PHE A 70 -9.43 5.79 5.73
C PHE A 70 -9.46 6.78 6.90
N TYR A 71 -8.70 6.51 7.97
CA TYR A 71 -8.55 7.43 9.09
C TYR A 71 -7.83 8.74 8.69
N VAL A 72 -6.73 8.63 7.93
CA VAL A 72 -5.97 9.79 7.42
C VAL A 72 -6.84 10.67 6.53
N ASP A 73 -7.54 10.08 5.56
CA ASP A 73 -8.44 10.78 4.64
C ASP A 73 -9.53 11.55 5.39
N ARG A 74 -10.06 10.97 6.49
CA ARG A 74 -11.07 11.62 7.33
C ARG A 74 -10.53 12.82 8.12
N ARG A 75 -9.25 12.80 8.51
CA ARG A 75 -8.62 13.85 9.33
C ARG A 75 -8.02 14.99 8.52
N ASN A 76 -7.38 14.68 7.40
CA ASN A 76 -6.54 15.60 6.65
C ASN A 76 -7.09 15.96 5.26
N GLY A 77 -8.29 15.49 4.94
CA GLY A 77 -8.88 15.61 3.61
C GLY A 77 -8.44 14.46 2.70
N HIS A 78 -9.26 14.17 1.69
CA HIS A 78 -9.04 13.03 0.81
C HIS A 78 -7.77 13.21 -0.03
N ALA A 79 -6.89 12.22 -0.01
CA ALA A 79 -5.72 12.14 -0.90
C ALA A 79 -6.16 11.84 -2.34
N LEU A 80 -6.47 12.89 -3.10
CA LEU A 80 -7.05 12.80 -4.45
C LEU A 80 -5.99 12.95 -5.55
N ILE A 81 -5.97 12.00 -6.47
CA ILE A 81 -5.10 11.99 -7.65
C ILE A 81 -5.85 12.59 -8.83
N HIS A 82 -5.43 13.78 -9.23
CA HIS A 82 -6.04 14.52 -10.33
C HIS A 82 -5.37 14.23 -11.68
N THR A 83 -4.07 14.53 -11.79
CA THR A 83 -3.36 14.55 -13.07
C THR A 83 -2.94 13.15 -13.54
N GLN A 84 -2.57 12.27 -12.62
CA GLN A 84 -1.91 10.99 -12.92
C GLN A 84 -2.86 9.78 -12.77
N ARG A 85 -4.17 9.97 -12.95
CA ARG A 85 -5.19 8.93 -12.72
C ARG A 85 -4.94 7.64 -13.51
N PHE A 86 -4.48 7.73 -14.75
CA PHE A 86 -4.19 6.54 -15.57
C PHE A 86 -3.04 5.69 -14.97
N ILE A 87 -1.98 6.37 -14.52
CA ILE A 87 -0.83 5.72 -13.88
C ILE A 87 -1.25 5.10 -12.54
N ALA A 88 -2.12 5.78 -11.78
CA ALA A 88 -2.68 5.27 -10.54
C ALA A 88 -3.45 3.96 -10.74
N ILE A 89 -4.25 3.87 -11.81
CA ILE A 89 -4.98 2.65 -12.19
C ILE A 89 -3.98 1.53 -12.52
N ILE A 90 -2.94 1.82 -13.31
CA ILE A 90 -1.88 0.83 -13.61
C ILE A 90 -1.26 0.30 -12.32
N PHE A 91 -0.92 1.17 -11.36
CA PHE A 91 -0.37 0.73 -10.09
C PHE A 91 -1.35 -0.11 -9.27
N ALA A 92 -2.65 0.19 -9.27
CA ALA A 92 -3.65 -0.65 -8.62
C ALA A 92 -3.63 -2.09 -9.17
N PHE A 93 -3.52 -2.26 -10.49
CA PHE A 93 -3.37 -3.58 -11.11
C PHE A 93 -2.03 -4.24 -10.78
N VAL A 94 -0.93 -3.53 -11.01
CA VAL A 94 0.43 -4.08 -10.85
C VAL A 94 0.68 -4.50 -9.40
N MET A 95 0.29 -3.70 -8.41
CA MET A 95 0.46 -4.03 -7.00
C MET A 95 -0.43 -5.19 -6.55
N SER A 96 -1.68 -5.26 -7.03
CA SER A 96 -2.59 -6.37 -6.73
C SER A 96 -2.06 -7.70 -7.30
N LEU A 97 -1.60 -7.69 -8.56
CA LEU A 97 -0.98 -8.86 -9.20
C LEU A 97 0.36 -9.25 -8.54
N SER A 98 1.11 -8.29 -8.04
CA SER A 98 2.35 -8.54 -7.31
C SER A 98 2.07 -9.30 -6.00
N THR A 99 0.95 -8.99 -5.34
CA THR A 99 0.50 -9.71 -4.13
C THR A 99 0.16 -11.17 -4.45
N LEU A 100 -0.54 -11.43 -5.55
CA LEU A 100 -0.81 -12.79 -6.05
C LEU A 100 0.49 -13.58 -6.30
N LEU A 101 1.48 -12.93 -6.93
CA LEU A 101 2.76 -13.57 -7.22
C LEU A 101 3.50 -13.92 -5.93
N THR A 102 3.57 -12.99 -4.97
CA THR A 102 4.15 -13.21 -3.65
C THR A 102 3.53 -14.42 -2.95
N TYR A 103 2.21 -14.58 -3.01
CA TYR A 103 1.53 -15.67 -2.30
C TYR A 103 1.85 -17.03 -2.92
N LYS A 104 1.93 -17.11 -4.24
CA LYS A 104 2.32 -18.35 -4.93
C LYS A 104 3.74 -18.77 -4.57
N MET A 105 4.64 -17.80 -4.49
CA MET A 105 6.08 -18.01 -4.26
C MET A 105 6.48 -18.08 -2.78
N SER A 106 5.53 -17.83 -1.87
CA SER A 106 5.78 -17.70 -0.43
C SER A 106 6.43 -18.91 0.23
N GLU A 107 6.16 -20.13 -0.24
CA GLU A 107 6.77 -21.36 0.29
C GLU A 107 8.22 -21.57 -0.14
N ALA A 108 8.65 -20.92 -1.23
CA ALA A 108 10.00 -21.05 -1.78
C ALA A 108 10.96 -19.96 -1.25
N SER A 109 10.59 -19.28 -0.16
CA SER A 109 11.45 -18.28 0.47
C SER A 109 12.65 -18.97 1.15
N TYR A 110 13.85 -18.60 0.72
CA TYR A 110 15.10 -19.24 1.15
C TYR A 110 15.46 -18.94 2.61
N TYR A 111 15.05 -17.77 3.12
CA TYR A 111 15.31 -17.31 4.49
C TYR A 111 14.08 -16.60 5.05
N MET A 112 13.35 -17.31 5.91
CA MET A 112 12.15 -16.75 6.55
C MET A 112 12.44 -15.60 7.53
N SER A 113 13.71 -15.40 7.94
CA SER A 113 14.12 -14.36 8.91
C SER A 113 13.85 -12.93 8.45
N LEU A 114 14.03 -12.62 7.17
CA LEU A 114 13.80 -11.27 6.63
C LEU A 114 12.31 -10.90 6.55
N PRO A 115 11.41 -11.79 6.07
CA PRO A 115 9.98 -11.57 6.18
C PRO A 115 9.51 -11.20 7.59
N TYR A 116 10.10 -11.77 8.66
CA TYR A 116 9.73 -11.41 10.04
C TYR A 116 10.11 -9.97 10.44
N LEU A 117 11.03 -9.31 9.73
CA LEU A 117 11.35 -7.89 9.95
C LEU A 117 10.28 -6.96 9.37
N ALA A 118 9.58 -7.40 8.32
CA ALA A 118 8.64 -6.55 7.57
C ALA A 118 7.53 -5.94 8.45
N PRO A 119 6.86 -6.68 9.36
CA PRO A 119 5.84 -6.10 10.23
C PRO A 119 6.38 -4.98 11.14
N THR A 120 7.60 -5.12 11.63
CA THR A 120 8.24 -4.08 12.45
C THR A 120 8.46 -2.81 11.63
N VAL A 121 8.99 -2.94 10.40
CA VAL A 121 9.16 -1.81 9.48
C VAL A 121 7.82 -1.17 9.14
N PHE A 122 6.79 -1.99 8.88
CA PHE A 122 5.44 -1.52 8.61
C PHE A 122 4.85 -0.73 9.77
N LEU A 123 4.98 -1.23 11.01
CA LEU A 123 4.51 -0.54 12.21
C LEU A 123 5.21 0.80 12.42
N ILE A 124 6.52 0.88 12.15
CA ILE A 124 7.25 2.17 12.20
C ILE A 124 6.63 3.14 11.19
N GLY A 125 6.41 2.72 9.95
CA GLY A 125 5.74 3.54 8.93
C GLY A 125 4.34 3.98 9.33
N GLY A 126 3.54 3.05 9.87
CA GLY A 126 2.20 3.31 10.36
C GLY A 126 2.15 4.29 11.53
N ILE A 127 3.10 4.21 12.48
CA ILE A 127 3.23 5.17 13.58
C ILE A 127 3.57 6.56 13.05
N VAL A 128 4.53 6.66 12.12
CA VAL A 128 4.91 7.93 11.49
C VAL A 128 3.70 8.56 10.80
N LEU A 129 2.97 7.77 10.00
CA LEU A 129 1.75 8.22 9.33
C LEU A 129 0.66 8.64 10.33
N PHE A 130 0.40 7.84 11.35
CA PHE A 130 -0.64 8.14 12.34
C PHE A 130 -0.35 9.44 13.11
N VAL A 131 0.86 9.58 13.67
CA VAL A 131 1.27 10.79 14.40
C VAL A 131 1.29 12.01 13.48
N SER A 132 1.52 11.81 12.18
CA SER A 132 1.44 12.89 11.19
C SER A 132 0.02 13.41 10.92
N THR A 133 -1.02 12.84 11.53
CA THR A 133 -2.38 13.41 11.52
C THR A 133 -2.65 14.36 12.68
N PHE A 134 -1.79 14.36 13.71
CA PHE A 134 -1.98 15.19 14.90
C PHE A 134 -1.75 16.67 14.63
N GLN A 135 -2.37 17.51 15.49
CA GLN A 135 -2.17 18.95 15.47
C GLN A 135 -0.69 19.31 15.72
N TYR A 136 -0.28 20.48 15.24
CA TYR A 136 1.12 20.94 15.34
C TYR A 136 1.66 20.94 16.78
N SER A 137 0.86 21.40 17.73
CA SER A 137 1.18 21.45 19.16
C SER A 137 1.44 20.07 19.77
N GLU A 138 0.71 19.05 19.33
CA GLU A 138 0.84 17.67 19.76
C GLU A 138 2.04 17.00 19.10
N ARG A 139 2.25 17.22 17.79
CA ARG A 139 3.38 16.65 17.05
C ARG A 139 4.73 17.15 17.56
N LYS A 140 4.81 18.40 18.03
CA LYS A 140 6.04 18.97 18.62
C LYS A 140 6.55 18.17 19.82
N LYS A 141 5.68 17.41 20.50
CA LYS A 141 6.06 16.50 21.60
C LYS A 141 6.83 15.27 21.09
N VAL A 142 6.66 14.89 19.83
CA VAL A 142 7.35 13.78 19.17
C VAL A 142 8.43 14.33 18.22
N LYS A 143 9.57 14.72 18.81
CA LYS A 143 10.70 15.34 18.11
C LYS A 143 11.12 14.68 16.78
N PRO A 144 11.30 13.34 16.68
CA PRO A 144 11.81 12.74 15.44
C PRO A 144 10.84 12.90 14.26
N ILE A 145 9.53 12.88 14.51
CA ILE A 145 8.50 13.02 13.47
C ILE A 145 8.31 14.49 13.10
N HIS A 146 8.45 15.39 14.06
CA HIS A 146 8.36 16.84 13.82
C HIS A 146 9.47 17.38 12.90
N GLN A 147 10.65 16.76 12.92
CA GLN A 147 11.78 17.17 12.07
C GLN A 147 11.62 16.79 10.59
N LEU A 148 10.67 15.93 10.24
CA LEU A 148 10.43 15.51 8.87
C LEU A 148 9.62 16.57 8.12
N SER A 149 10.06 16.93 6.91
CA SER A 149 9.35 17.90 6.07
C SER A 149 7.98 17.39 5.58
N TYR A 150 7.86 16.07 5.31
CA TYR A 150 6.63 15.44 4.80
C TYR A 150 6.35 14.11 5.50
N PRO A 151 6.00 14.12 6.80
CA PRO A 151 5.91 12.91 7.61
C PRO A 151 4.83 11.93 7.13
N MET A 152 3.73 12.40 6.54
CA MET A 152 2.71 11.54 5.91
C MET A 152 3.31 10.70 4.78
N THR A 153 3.90 11.36 3.79
CA THR A 153 4.56 10.71 2.65
C THR A 153 5.66 9.76 3.11
N VAL A 154 6.44 10.15 4.13
CA VAL A 154 7.49 9.28 4.70
C VAL A 154 6.89 8.02 5.33
N GLY A 155 5.80 8.15 6.10
CA GLY A 155 5.10 7.00 6.68
C GLY A 155 4.60 6.02 5.62
N GLU A 156 3.97 6.53 4.56
CA GLU A 156 3.52 5.75 3.40
C GLU A 156 4.68 5.00 2.72
N ILE A 157 5.79 5.69 2.44
CA ILE A 157 6.96 5.08 1.81
C ILE A 157 7.54 3.97 2.68
N ILE A 158 7.65 4.17 4.00
CA ILE A 158 8.16 3.14 4.92
C ILE A 158 7.23 1.91 4.91
N MET A 159 5.91 2.11 4.89
CA MET A 159 4.95 1.02 4.76
C MET A 159 5.09 0.28 3.42
N VAL A 160 5.27 0.98 2.30
CA VAL A 160 5.54 0.32 0.99
C VAL A 160 6.83 -0.49 1.03
N LEU A 161 7.90 0.08 1.59
CA LEU A 161 9.20 -0.61 1.72
C LEU A 161 9.11 -1.87 2.58
N SER A 162 8.19 -1.92 3.55
CA SER A 162 7.95 -3.14 4.33
C SER A 162 7.46 -4.32 3.47
N PHE A 163 6.65 -4.05 2.43
CA PHE A 163 6.25 -5.08 1.46
C PHE A 163 7.43 -5.54 0.60
N ALA A 164 8.35 -4.64 0.26
CA ALA A 164 9.59 -5.03 -0.38
C ALA A 164 10.38 -5.98 0.53
N VAL A 165 10.58 -5.62 1.82
CA VAL A 165 11.26 -6.48 2.81
C VAL A 165 10.59 -7.84 2.96
N MET A 166 9.26 -7.91 2.94
CA MET A 166 8.49 -9.15 2.99
C MET A 166 8.80 -10.10 1.82
N THR A 167 9.16 -9.54 0.66
CA THR A 167 9.40 -10.30 -0.59
C THR A 167 10.88 -10.54 -0.88
N ILE A 168 11.81 -9.93 -0.14
CA ILE A 168 13.24 -10.16 -0.34
C ILE A 168 13.54 -11.65 -0.12
N LEU A 169 14.29 -12.26 -1.05
CA LEU A 169 14.66 -13.68 -1.07
C LEU A 169 13.52 -14.67 -1.37
N THR A 170 12.34 -14.21 -1.78
CA THR A 170 11.41 -15.07 -2.54
C THR A 170 11.93 -15.23 -3.97
N PRO A 171 11.49 -16.27 -4.72
CA PRO A 171 11.65 -16.28 -6.15
C PRO A 171 11.17 -14.96 -6.77
N VAL A 172 11.94 -14.42 -7.73
CA VAL A 172 11.61 -13.19 -8.46
C VAL A 172 11.57 -11.91 -7.58
N TRP A 173 12.18 -11.93 -6.39
CA TRP A 173 12.20 -10.79 -5.46
C TRP A 173 12.70 -9.47 -6.09
N TYR A 174 13.62 -9.53 -7.05
CA TYR A 174 14.15 -8.36 -7.75
C TYR A 174 13.08 -7.62 -8.55
N VAL A 175 12.13 -8.33 -9.17
CA VAL A 175 11.00 -7.69 -9.88
C VAL A 175 10.06 -7.05 -8.89
N LEU A 176 9.73 -7.74 -7.80
CA LEU A 176 8.85 -7.22 -6.74
C LEU A 176 9.46 -5.99 -6.06
N LEU A 177 10.79 -5.97 -5.88
CA LEU A 177 11.52 -4.81 -5.37
C LEU A 177 11.39 -3.62 -6.33
N ILE A 178 11.61 -3.81 -7.63
CA ILE A 178 11.47 -2.75 -8.62
C ILE A 178 10.05 -2.19 -8.62
N ILE A 179 9.03 -3.05 -8.56
CA ILE A 179 7.62 -2.63 -8.51
C ILE A 179 7.35 -1.77 -7.28
N ASN A 180 7.77 -2.20 -6.09
CA ASN A 180 7.60 -1.42 -4.86
C ASN A 180 8.34 -0.08 -4.91
N LEU A 181 9.56 -0.03 -5.47
CA LEU A 181 10.31 1.21 -5.65
C LEU A 181 9.63 2.17 -6.62
N LEU A 182 9.11 1.67 -7.75
CA LEU A 182 8.33 2.48 -8.68
C LEU A 182 7.06 3.03 -8.03
N PHE A 183 6.42 2.26 -7.15
CA PHE A 183 5.26 2.72 -6.40
C PHE A 183 5.63 3.83 -5.40
N CYS A 184 6.78 3.73 -4.72
CA CYS A 184 7.31 4.83 -3.90
C CYS A 184 7.55 6.10 -4.72
N VAL A 185 8.17 5.98 -5.90
CA VAL A 185 8.38 7.13 -6.82
C VAL A 185 7.04 7.74 -7.22
N PHE A 186 6.03 6.92 -7.50
CA PHE A 186 4.69 7.38 -7.80
C PHE A 186 4.03 8.15 -6.64
N ILE A 187 4.15 7.67 -5.40
CA ILE A 187 3.62 8.36 -4.21
C ILE A 187 4.26 9.76 -4.07
N VAL A 188 5.57 9.87 -4.27
CA VAL A 188 6.28 11.16 -4.22
C VAL A 188 5.85 12.07 -5.39
N TRP A 189 5.76 11.52 -6.60
CA TRP A 189 5.45 12.28 -7.81
C TRP A 189 4.01 12.78 -7.86
N SER A 190 3.07 12.01 -7.32
CA SER A 190 1.65 12.37 -7.24
C SER A 190 1.37 13.46 -6.21
N LYS A 191 2.36 13.81 -5.36
CA LYS A 191 2.29 14.90 -4.38
C LYS A 191 1.07 14.82 -3.45
N LEU A 192 0.62 13.60 -3.15
CA LEU A 192 -0.64 13.30 -2.42
C LEU A 192 -0.81 14.08 -1.12
N PHE A 193 0.28 14.23 -0.35
CA PHE A 193 0.29 14.85 0.97
C PHE A 193 1.15 16.11 1.06
N PHE A 194 1.48 16.71 -0.09
CA PHE A 194 2.29 17.94 -0.17
C PHE A 194 1.43 19.21 -0.13
N SER A 195 0.11 19.08 0.05
CA SER A 195 -0.74 20.24 0.25
C SER A 195 -0.43 20.86 1.61
N LYS A 196 -0.03 22.13 1.54
CA LYS A 196 0.33 23.00 2.65
C LYS A 196 -0.84 23.01 3.64
N ASN A 197 -0.61 22.48 4.84
CA ASN A 197 -1.29 23.05 6.00
C ASN A 197 -0.74 24.48 6.10
N ASP A 198 -1.46 25.44 5.52
CA ASP A 198 -1.31 26.84 5.91
C ASP A 198 -1.58 26.99 7.40
#